data_AF-A0AAW0W5B6-F1
#
_entry.id   AF-A0AAW0W5B6-F1
#
_cell.length_a   1.000
_cell.length_b   1.000
_cell.length_c   1.000
_cell.angle_alpha   90.00
_cell.angle_beta   90.00
_cell.angle_gamma   90.00
#
_symmetry.space_group_name_H-M   'P 1'
#
loop_
_entity.id
_entity.type
_entity.pdbx_description
1 polymer ?
#
loop_
_entity_poly.entity_id
_entity_poly.type
_entity_poly.pdbx_seq_one_letter_code
_entity_poly.pdbx_strand_id
1 'polypeptide(L)'
;MPMWLVGLLTFLFPGLRPSVRAAYLPIHQFFGLFIFVGAVASCLLGLTEKAIFSIKPKYSALPTEGILVNVIGLALILFGGLVVYLVSHTKFRRQTTEDEVLLTDTVLE
;
A
#
# COMPACT_ATOMS: atom_id res chain seq x y z
N MET A 1 -7.41 -0.35 -9.75
CA MET A 1 -8.40 0.71 -9.98
C MET A 1 -9.73 0.56 -9.22
N PRO A 2 -10.32 -0.65 -9.03
CA PRO A 2 -11.59 -0.78 -8.29
C PRO A 2 -11.52 -0.33 -6.81
N MET A 3 -10.41 -0.60 -6.11
CA MET A 3 -10.29 -0.28 -4.68
C MET A 3 -10.32 1.22 -4.39
N TRP A 4 -9.82 2.06 -5.30
CA TRP A 4 -9.84 3.52 -5.14
C TRP A 4 -11.28 4.06 -5.18
N LEU A 5 -12.06 3.65 -6.19
CA LEU A 5 -13.46 4.08 -6.34
C LEU A 5 -14.33 3.62 -5.17
N VAL A 6 -14.23 2.34 -4.77
CA VAL A 6 -15.04 1.79 -3.68
C VAL A 6 -14.64 2.40 -2.32
N GLY A 7 -13.35 2.62 -2.10
CA GLY A 7 -12.85 3.33 -0.92
C GLY A 7 -13.36 4.77 -0.83
N LEU A 8 -13.31 5.50 -1.95
CA LEU A 8 -13.82 6.87 -2.05
C LEU A 8 -15.33 6.93 -1.72
N LEU A 9 -16.12 6.07 -2.37
CA LEU A 9 -17.56 6.02 -2.15
C LEU A 9 -17.92 5.61 -0.72
N THR A 10 -17.12 4.73 -0.10
CA THR A 10 -17.47 4.20 1.22
C THR A 10 -17.04 5.11 2.36
N PHE A 11 -15.84 5.69 2.28
CA PHE A 11 -15.23 6.45 3.38
C PHE A 11 -15.30 7.97 3.21
N LEU A 12 -15.43 8.50 1.98
CA LEU A 12 -15.52 9.95 1.76
C LEU A 12 -16.95 10.44 1.59
N PHE A 13 -17.85 9.65 0.97
CA PHE A 13 -19.24 10.07 0.80
C PHE A 13 -20.03 9.98 2.12
N PRO A 14 -20.71 11.05 2.57
CA PRO A 14 -21.30 11.13 3.90
C PRO A 14 -22.55 10.25 4.09
N GLY A 15 -23.28 9.92 3.01
CA GLY A 15 -24.58 9.25 3.09
C GLY A 15 -24.57 7.73 3.32
N LEU A 16 -23.40 7.09 3.46
CA LEU A 16 -23.33 5.65 3.76
C LEU A 16 -23.50 5.36 5.25
N ARG A 17 -24.25 4.30 5.55
CA ARG A 17 -24.47 3.80 6.91
C ARG A 17 -23.13 3.42 7.58
N PRO A 18 -22.90 3.78 8.86
CA PRO A 18 -21.69 3.42 9.59
C PRO A 18 -21.39 1.91 9.61
N SER A 19 -22.43 1.07 9.68
CA SER A 19 -22.30 -0.40 9.68
C SER A 19 -21.65 -0.94 8.40
N VAL A 20 -21.96 -0.33 7.25
CA VAL A 20 -21.38 -0.72 5.95
C VAL A 20 -19.90 -0.31 5.91
N ARG A 21 -19.57 0.88 6.40
CA ARG A 21 -18.18 1.35 6.50
C ARG A 21 -17.34 0.43 7.38
N ALA A 22 -17.87 0.04 8.55
CA ALA A 22 -17.20 -0.87 9.48
C ALA A 22 -16.97 -2.26 8.86
N ALA A 23 -17.95 -2.81 8.14
CA ALA A 23 -17.83 -4.11 7.49
C ALA A 23 -16.83 -4.10 6.31
N TYR A 24 -16.77 -3.01 5.54
CA TYR A 24 -15.88 -2.90 4.38
C TYR A 24 -14.43 -2.54 4.74
N LEU A 25 -14.19 -1.86 5.86
CA LEU A 25 -12.86 -1.45 6.30
C LEU A 25 -11.78 -2.56 6.29
N PRO A 26 -12.00 -3.75 6.87
CA PRO A 26 -10.99 -4.81 6.83
C PRO A 26 -10.70 -5.31 5.41
N ILE A 27 -11.73 -5.37 4.55
CA ILE A 27 -11.61 -5.78 3.15
C ILE A 27 -10.76 -4.76 2.38
N HIS A 28 -11.07 -3.47 2.53
CA HIS A 28 -10.33 -2.39 1.89
C HIS A 28 -8.85 -2.38 2.31
N GLN A 29 -8.57 -2.55 3.60
CA GLN A 29 -7.21 -2.61 4.14
C GLN A 29 -6.42 -3.80 3.58
N PHE A 30 -7.01 -5.00 3.56
CA PHE A 30 -6.36 -6.20 3.04
C PHE A 30 -6.02 -6.08 1.55
N PHE A 31 -6.99 -5.73 0.71
CA PHE A 31 -6.75 -5.60 -0.73
C PHE A 31 -5.86 -4.41 -1.06
N GLY A 32 -5.93 -3.32 -0.29
CA GLY A 32 -5.00 -2.20 -0.42
C GLY A 32 -3.54 -2.62 -0.21
N LEU A 33 -3.28 -3.36 0.87
CA LEU A 33 -1.94 -3.89 1.14
C LEU A 33 -1.50 -4.92 0.10
N PHE A 34 -2.41 -5.81 -0.32
CA PHE A 34 -2.14 -6.80 -1.36
C PHE A 34 -1.74 -6.14 -2.70
N ILE A 35 -2.48 -5.13 -3.14
CA ILE A 35 -2.16 -4.37 -4.36
C ILE A 35 -0.81 -3.65 -4.21
N PHE A 36 -0.52 -3.08 -3.05
CA PHE A 36 0.76 -2.43 -2.79
C PHE A 36 1.94 -3.40 -2.91
N VAL A 37 1.87 -4.56 -2.25
CA VAL A 37 2.91 -5.60 -2.34
C VAL A 37 3.03 -6.12 -3.78
N GLY A 38 1.90 -6.33 -4.46
CA GLY A 38 1.87 -6.71 -5.87
C GLY A 38 2.55 -5.69 -6.77
N ALA A 39 2.34 -4.40 -6.55
CA ALA A 39 2.99 -3.33 -7.30
C ALA A 39 4.51 -3.32 -7.09
N VAL A 40 4.98 -3.49 -5.85
CA VAL A 40 6.42 -3.63 -5.55
C VAL A 40 7.00 -4.84 -6.28
N ALA A 41 6.32 -5.99 -6.25
CA ALA A 41 6.74 -7.19 -6.96
C ALA A 41 6.80 -6.97 -8.49
N SER A 42 5.79 -6.32 -9.08
CA SER A 42 5.79 -5.97 -10.50
C SER A 42 6.95 -5.03 -10.87
N CYS A 43 7.29 -4.05 -10.04
CA CYS A 43 8.46 -3.20 -10.25
C CYS A 43 9.76 -4.01 -10.23
N LEU A 44 9.93 -4.94 -9.29
CA LEU A 44 11.11 -5.81 -9.21
C LEU A 44 11.24 -6.75 -10.41
N LEU A 45 10.12 -7.30 -10.89
CA LEU A 45 10.08 -8.10 -12.11
C LEU A 45 10.49 -7.26 -13.33
N GLY A 46 9.94 -6.05 -13.50
CA GLY A 46 10.31 -5.16 -14.60
C GLY A 46 11.79 -4.72 -14.57
N LEU A 47 12.35 -4.47 -13.38
CA LEU A 47 13.78 -4.22 -13.21
C LEU A 47 14.63 -5.44 -13.61
N THR A 48 14.17 -6.64 -13.26
CA THR A 48 14.85 -7.90 -13.61
C THR A 48 14.80 -8.14 -15.12
N GLU A 49 13.66 -7.90 -15.77
CA GLU A 49 13.54 -7.96 -17.24
C GLU A 49 14.50 -6.99 -17.92
N LYS A 50 14.59 -5.74 -17.42
CA LYS A 50 15.54 -4.74 -17.93
C LYS A 50 16.99 -5.24 -17.81
N ALA A 51 17.35 -5.80 -16.64
CA ALA A 51 18.67 -6.36 -16.41
C ALA A 51 19.01 -7.52 -17.37
N ILE A 52 18.05 -8.43 -17.61
CA ILE A 52 18.26 -9.61 -18.45
C ILE A 52 18.29 -9.25 -19.94
N PHE A 53 17.38 -8.40 -20.41
CA PHE A 53 17.21 -8.16 -21.84
C PHE A 53 18.02 -6.98 -22.37
N SER A 54 18.32 -5.97 -21.55
CA SER A 54 19.10 -4.81 -22.00
C SER A 54 20.58 -4.84 -21.55
N ILE A 55 20.87 -5.33 -20.35
CA ILE A 55 22.21 -5.18 -19.74
C ILE A 55 23.09 -6.43 -19.91
N LYS A 56 22.48 -7.60 -20.09
CA LYS A 56 23.20 -8.83 -20.42
C LYS A 56 23.84 -8.71 -21.83
N PRO A 57 25.10 -9.15 -22.07
CA PRO A 57 25.95 -10.03 -21.26
C PRO A 57 26.79 -9.36 -20.17
N LYS A 58 26.87 -8.03 -20.14
CA LYS A 58 27.78 -7.30 -19.23
C LYS A 58 27.27 -7.22 -17.81
N TYR A 59 26.00 -7.55 -17.55
CA TYR A 59 25.39 -7.45 -16.21
C TYR A 59 26.23 -8.09 -15.09
N SER A 60 26.85 -9.25 -15.32
CA SER A 60 27.70 -9.93 -14.33
C SER A 60 28.97 -9.14 -13.98
N ALA A 61 29.42 -8.24 -14.85
CA ALA A 61 30.54 -7.33 -14.59
C ALA A 61 30.12 -6.07 -13.83
N LEU A 62 28.85 -5.99 -13.38
CA LEU A 62 28.29 -4.88 -12.62
C LEU A 62 28.55 -3.50 -13.26
N PRO A 63 28.14 -3.27 -14.52
CA PRO A 63 28.22 -1.96 -15.13
C PRO A 63 27.37 -0.97 -14.32
N THR A 64 27.66 0.33 -14.44
CA THR A 64 26.96 1.40 -13.69
C THR A 64 25.44 1.28 -13.78
N GLU A 65 24.90 0.94 -14.95
CA GLU A 65 23.45 0.72 -15.15
C GLU A 65 22.93 -0.46 -14.31
N GLY A 66 23.67 -1.58 -14.24
CA GLY A 66 23.29 -2.75 -13.45
C GLY A 66 23.35 -2.49 -11.94
N ILE A 67 24.35 -1.72 -11.47
CA ILE A 67 24.42 -1.29 -10.07
C ILE A 67 23.20 -0.44 -9.74
N LEU A 68 22.85 0.52 -10.60
CA LEU A 68 21.71 1.42 -10.39
C LEU A 68 20.39 0.64 -10.33
N VAL A 69 20.18 -0.34 -11.22
CA VAL A 69 19.01 -1.23 -11.20
C VAL A 69 18.90 -1.98 -9.86
N ASN A 70 20.01 -2.53 -9.36
CA ASN A 70 20.03 -3.25 -8.08
C ASN A 70 19.77 -2.32 -6.88
N VAL A 71 20.34 -1.12 -6.88
CA VAL A 71 20.11 -0.12 -5.82
C VAL A 71 18.64 0.29 -5.76
N ILE A 72 18.00 0.53 -6.91
CA ILE A 72 16.56 0.82 -6.97
C ILE A 72 15.76 -0.39 -6.47
N GLY A 73 16.12 -1.61 -6.87
CA GLY A 73 15.47 -2.83 -6.40
C GLY A 73 15.53 -2.98 -4.87
N LEU A 74 16.71 -2.78 -4.27
CA LEU A 74 16.89 -2.80 -2.82
C LEU A 74 16.10 -1.69 -2.13
N ALA A 75 16.11 -0.47 -2.67
CA ALA A 75 15.34 0.64 -2.14
C ALA A 75 13.83 0.35 -2.14
N LEU A 76 13.31 -0.27 -3.20
CA LEU A 76 11.91 -0.69 -3.28
C LEU A 76 11.55 -1.76 -2.25
N ILE A 77 12.43 -2.74 -2.02
CA ILE A 77 12.22 -3.77 -0.99
C ILE A 77 12.20 -3.15 0.40
N LEU A 78 13.16 -2.27 0.72
CA LEU A 78 13.22 -1.58 2.00
C LEU A 78 11.99 -0.69 2.24
N PHE A 79 11.61 0.09 1.22
CA PHE A 79 10.41 0.92 1.28
C PHE A 79 9.14 0.09 1.46
N GLY A 80 8.97 -0.96 0.65
CA GLY A 80 7.83 -1.88 0.73
C GLY A 80 7.73 -2.54 2.10
N GLY A 81 8.84 -3.05 2.63
CA GLY A 81 8.92 -3.65 3.96
C GLY A 81 8.58 -2.67 5.08
N LEU A 82 9.08 -1.44 5.01
CA LEU A 82 8.77 -0.39 6.00
C LEU A 82 7.28 -0.04 6.01
N VAL A 83 6.67 0.12 4.84
CA VAL A 83 5.23 0.42 4.73
C VAL A 83 4.39 -0.72 5.29
N VAL A 84 4.71 -1.98 4.96
CA VAL A 84 4.03 -3.16 5.51
C VAL A 84 4.18 -3.19 7.04
N TYR A 85 5.40 -2.97 7.55
CA TYR A 85 5.67 -2.94 8.99
C TYR A 85 4.81 -1.89 9.71
N LEU A 86 4.77 -0.65 9.20
CA LEU A 86 4.00 0.44 9.78
C LEU A 86 2.50 0.17 9.76
N VAL A 87 1.97 -0.35 8.65
CA VAL A 87 0.54 -0.67 8.51
C VAL A 87 0.11 -1.82 9.41
N SER A 88 0.96 -2.83 9.60
CA SER A 88 0.65 -4.01 10.42
C SER A 88 0.79 -3.76 11.92
N HIS A 89 1.54 -2.74 12.34
CA HIS A 89 1.72 -2.42 13.76
C HIS A 89 0.54 -1.61 14.30
N THR A 90 -0.24 -2.23 15.19
CA THR A 90 -1.42 -1.59 15.81
C THR A 90 -1.08 -0.34 16.60
N LYS A 91 0.15 -0.22 17.11
CA LYS A 91 0.66 0.96 17.82
C LYS A 91 0.64 2.25 16.98
N PHE A 92 0.73 2.15 15.65
CA PHE A 92 0.71 3.30 14.75
C PHE A 92 -0.67 3.58 14.15
N ARG A 93 -1.71 2.82 14.54
CA ARG A 93 -3.08 3.07 14.07
C ARG A 93 -3.60 4.36 14.70
N ARG A 94 -4.33 5.15 13.91
CA ARG A 94 -5.05 6.33 14.39
C ARG A 94 -6.00 5.92 15.52
N GLN A 95 -5.87 6.56 16.67
CA GLN A 95 -6.81 6.41 17.78
C GLN A 95 -8.02 7.32 17.54
N THR A 96 -9.22 6.82 17.83
CA THR A 96 -10.44 7.64 17.82
C THR A 96 -10.35 8.65 18.97
N THR A 97 -10.62 9.91 18.68
CA THR A 97 -10.59 10.98 19.71
C THR A 97 -11.91 10.97 20.50
N GLU A 98 -11.90 11.35 21.78
CA GLU A 98 -13.09 11.37 22.63
C GLU A 98 -14.21 12.25 22.02
N ASP A 99 -13.86 13.37 21.38
CA ASP A 99 -14.79 14.23 20.66
C ASP A 99 -15.49 13.52 19.49
N GLU A 100 -14.80 12.62 18.76
CA GLU A 100 -15.41 11.83 17.68
C GLU A 100 -16.45 10.84 18.23
N VAL A 101 -16.22 10.28 19.42
CA VAL A 101 -17.15 9.35 20.07
C VAL A 101 -18.42 10.08 20.47
N LEU A 102 -18.29 11.23 21.15
CA LEU A 102 -19.41 12.06 21.62
C LEU A 102 -20.29 12.56 20.46
N LEU A 103 -19.66 12.96 19.34
CA LEU A 103 -20.37 13.39 18.13
C LEU A 103 -21.10 12.24 17.43
N THR A 104 -20.60 11.01 17.55
CA THR A 104 -21.27 9.85 16.95
C THR A 104 -22.48 9.45 17.78
N ASP A 105 -22.38 9.47 19.11
CA ASP A 105 -23.49 9.12 20.02
C ASP A 105 -24.64 10.15 19.94
N THR A 106 -24.32 11.44 19.89
CA THR A 106 -25.33 12.52 19.77
C THR A 106 -26.06 12.56 18.43
N VAL A 107 -25.50 11.97 17.36
CA VAL A 107 -26.16 11.86 16.04
C VAL A 107 -27.05 10.61 15.95
N LEU A 108 -26.90 9.67 16.89
CA LEU A 108 -27.66 8.42 16.95
C LEU A 108 -28.81 8.44 17.98
N GLU A 109 -28.90 9.48 18.83
CA GLU A 109 -30.10 9.87 19.59
C GLU A 109 -31.07 10.71 18.75
#